data_AF-A0A2P2C2J5-F1
#
_entry.id   AF-A0A2P2C2J5-F1
#
_cell.length_a   1.000
_cell.length_b   1.000
_cell.length_c   1.000
_cell.angle_alpha   90.00
_cell.angle_beta   90.00
_cell.angle_gamma   90.00
#
_symmetry.space_group_name_H-M   'P 1'
#
loop_
_entity.id
_entity.type
_entity.pdbx_description
1 polymer ?
#
loop_
_entity_poly.entity_id
_entity_poly.type
_entity_poly.pdbx_seq_one_letter_code
_entity_poly.pdbx_strand_id
1 'polypeptide(L)' 'MIGDVLAFHAESVEDYVRRRHAHLQTYGMKNPQIFARLQAELSERLVSAPPLTERQLRRLIYG' A
#
# COMPACT_ATOMS: atom_id res chain seq x y z
N MET A 1 -2.80 6.33 -16.03
CA MET A 1 -1.91 7.11 -15.16
C MET A 1 -2.55 7.24 -13.80
N ILE A 2 -2.04 6.53 -12.80
CA ILE A 2 -2.17 6.94 -11.39
C ILE A 2 -0.72 6.98 -10.91
N GLY A 3 -0.06 8.06 -11.28
CA GLY A 3 1.24 8.42 -10.77
C GLY A 3 1.06 9.81 -10.20
N ASP A 4 0.50 9.91 -9.00
CA ASP A 4 0.44 11.17 -8.27
C ASP A 4 1.12 10.98 -6.91
N VAL A 5 2.43 11.22 -6.96
CA VAL A 5 3.17 12.10 -6.06
C VAL A 5 2.63 12.17 -4.62
N LEU A 6 2.95 11.15 -3.82
CA LEU A 6 3.11 11.32 -2.37
C LEU A 6 4.61 11.37 -2.07
N ALA A 7 5.27 12.37 -2.65
CA ALA A 7 6.57 12.81 -2.15
C ALA A 7 6.31 13.61 -0.88
N PHE A 8 6.90 13.20 0.24
CA PHE A 8 7.91 14.00 0.93
C PHE A 8 8.58 13.10 1.99
N HIS A 9 9.78 12.62 1.64
CA HIS A 9 10.93 12.33 2.52
C HIS A 9 11.25 10.95 3.16
N ALA A 10 10.52 9.85 2.95
CA ALA A 10 11.07 8.50 3.23
C ALA A 10 10.24 7.38 2.59
N GLU A 11 10.78 6.70 1.56
CA GLU A 11 10.16 5.58 0.81
C GLU A 11 8.87 5.98 0.05
N SER A 12 8.77 5.63 -1.24
CA SER A 12 7.53 5.86 -1.99
C SER A 12 6.41 4.95 -1.44
N VAL A 13 5.15 5.39 -1.51
CA VAL A 13 4.01 4.57 -1.08
C VAL A 13 3.96 3.25 -1.88
N GLU A 14 4.34 3.29 -3.16
CA GLU A 14 4.41 2.12 -4.01
C GLU A 14 5.46 1.11 -3.53
N ASP A 15 6.68 1.56 -3.25
CA ASP A 15 7.76 0.70 -2.75
C ASP A 15 7.40 0.08 -1.40
N TYR A 16 6.83 0.89 -0.49
CA TYR A 16 6.35 0.41 0.79
C TYR A 16 5.29 -0.69 0.61
N VAL A 17 4.27 -0.44 -0.22
CA VAL A 17 3.18 -1.39 -0.47
C VAL A 17 3.70 -2.69 -1.04
N ARG A 18 4.62 -2.64 -2.01
CA ARG A 18 5.21 -3.84 -2.63
C ARG A 18 6.03 -4.66 -1.63
N ARG A 19 6.95 -4.01 -0.90
CA ARG A 19 7.79 -4.67 0.11
C ARG A 19 6.95 -5.29 1.22
N ARG A 20 5.96 -4.54 1.72
CA ARG A 20 5.08 -4.99 2.80
C ARG A 20 4.15 -6.11 2.35
N HIS A 21 3.59 -6.04 1.14
CA HIS A 21 2.79 -7.11 0.56
C HIS A 21 3.59 -8.41 0.47
N ALA A 22 4.79 -8.37 -0.12
CA ALA A 22 5.66 -9.54 -0.23
C ALA A 22 5.97 -10.15 1.14
N HIS A 23 6.32 -9.31 2.12
CA HIS A 23 6.58 -9.76 3.50
C HIS A 23 5.39 -10.50 4.12
N LEU A 24 4.18 -9.94 4.04
CA LEU A 24 2.98 -10.56 4.61
C LEU A 24 2.59 -11.84 3.84
N GLN A 25 2.83 -11.88 2.53
CA GLN A 25 2.63 -13.06 1.71
C GLN A 25 3.60 -14.20 2.08
N THR A 26 4.86 -13.88 2.43
CA THR A 26 5.84 -14.86 2.91
C THR A 26 5.39 -15.54 4.22
N TYR A 27 4.62 -14.85 5.07
CA TYR A 27 4.02 -15.45 6.27
C TYR A 27 2.69 -16.17 6.02
N GLY A 28 2.26 -16.32 4.77
CA GLY A 28 1.04 -17.06 4.40
C GLY A 28 -0.27 -16.28 4.62
N MET A 29 -0.21 -14.95 4.77
CA MET A 29 -1.44 -14.14 4.82
C MET A 29 -2.15 -14.14 3.46
N LYS A 30 -3.49 -14.15 3.49
CA LYS A 30 -4.29 -14.09 2.25
C LYS A 30 -4.37 -12.65 1.73
N ASN A 31 -4.38 -12.47 0.42
CA ASN A 31 -4.43 -11.14 -0.23
C ASN A 31 -5.49 -10.19 0.36
N PRO A 32 -6.76 -10.60 0.64
CA PRO A 32 -7.74 -9.69 1.25
C PRO A 32 -7.31 -9.17 2.63
N GLN A 33 -6.66 -10.02 3.43
CA GLN A 33 -6.14 -9.63 4.75
C GLN A 33 -4.93 -8.70 4.63
N ILE A 34 -4.07 -8.96 3.63
CA ILE A 34 -2.92 -8.11 3.33
C ILE A 34 -3.40 -6.72 2.91
N PHE A 35 -4.39 -6.61 2.01
CA PHE A 35 -4.91 -5.32 1.58
C PHE A 35 -5.56 -4.54 2.73
N ALA A 36 -6.36 -5.20 3.57
CA ALA A 36 -6.94 -4.55 4.76
C ALA A 36 -5.86 -4.04 5.72
N ARG A 37 -4.80 -4.84 5.95
CA ARG A 37 -3.65 -4.46 6.78
C ARG A 37 -2.91 -3.24 6.20
N LEU A 38 -2.63 -3.26 4.90
CA LEU A 38 -1.96 -2.17 4.19
C LEU A 38 -2.76 -0.87 4.25
N GLN A 39 -4.10 -0.94 4.10
CA GLN A 39 -4.94 0.24 4.22
C GLN A 39 -4.87 0.88 5.61
N ALA A 40 -4.92 0.07 6.67
CA ALA A 40 -4.79 0.56 8.03
C ALA A 40 -3.40 1.20 8.27
N GLU A 41 -2.33 0.50 7.91
CA GLU A 41 -0.95 0.99 8.03
C GLU A 41 -0.72 2.29 7.23
N LEU A 42 -1.29 2.39 6.04
CA LEU A 42 -1.19 3.59 5.21
C LEU A 42 -2.04 4.74 5.75
N SER A 43 -3.22 4.47 6.31
CA SER A 43 -4.07 5.53 6.89
C SER A 43 -3.43 6.18 8.11
N GLU A 44 -2.71 5.38 8.92
CA GLU A 44 -1.93 5.90 10.05
C GLU A 44 -0.72 6.73 9.61
N ARG A 45 -0.08 6.38 8.48
CA ARG A 45 1.07 7.12 7.93
C ARG A 45 0.67 8.34 7.11
N LEU A 46 -0.49 8.29 6.45
CA LEU A 46 -0.98 9.28 5.50
C LEU A 46 -2.12 10.11 6.09
N VAL A 47 -2.02 10.54 7.35
CA VAL A 47 -3.06 11.29 8.08
C VAL A 47 -3.60 12.52 7.32
N SER A 48 -2.95 12.97 6.24
CA SER A 48 -3.40 14.05 5.34
C SER A 48 -3.86 13.62 3.93
N ALA A 49 -3.65 12.37 3.51
CA ALA A 49 -4.10 11.88 2.19
C ALA A 49 -5.33 10.98 2.32
N PRO A 50 -6.22 10.95 1.30
CA PRO A 50 -7.33 10.01 1.27
C PRO A 50 -6.83 8.55 1.37
N PRO A 51 -7.49 7.67 2.15
CA PRO A 51 -7.08 6.28 2.27
C PRO A 51 -7.15 5.59 0.90
N LEU A 52 -6.13 4.80 0.57
CA LEU A 52 -6.11 4.04 -0.68
C LEU A 52 -7.10 2.88 -0.60
N THR A 53 -7.93 2.75 -1.64
CA THR A 53 -8.84 1.60 -1.80
C THR A 53 -8.08 0.33 -2.19
N GLU A 54 -8.65 -0.85 -1.96
CA GLU A 54 -8.06 -2.13 -2.40
C GLU A 54 -7.75 -2.12 -3.89
N ARG A 55 -8.64 -1.52 -4.70
CA ARG A 55 -8.43 -1.41 -6.15
C ARG A 55 -7.20 -0.57 -6.50
N GLN A 56 -6.95 0.51 -5.77
CA GLN A 56 -5.73 1.32 -5.94
C GLN A 56 -4.49 0.54 -5.51
N LEU A 57 -4.54 -0.17 -4.38
CA LEU A 57 -3.44 -1.02 -3.92
C LEU A 57 -3.09 -2.13 -4.92
N ARG A 58 -4.10 -2.83 -5.46
CA ARG A 58 -3.90 -3.84 -6.51
C ARG A 58 -3.22 -3.25 -7.74
N ARG A 59 -3.57 -2.03 -8.12
CA ARG A 59 -2.94 -1.35 -9.27
C ARG A 59 -1.49 -0.96 -8.99
N LEU A 60 -1.12 -0.63 -7.76
CA LEU A 60 0.29 -0.36 -7.41
C LEU A 60 1.16 -1.64 -7.43
N ILE A 61 0.55 -2.79 -7.15
CA ILE A 61 1.25 -4.08 -7.10
C ILE A 61 1.30 -4.77 -8.47
N TYR A 62 0.21 -4.74 -9.23
CA TYR A 62 0.05 -5.48 -10.48
C TYR A 62 -0.06 -4.62 -11.74
N GLY A 63 -0.20 -3.30 -11.57
CA GLY A 63 -0.40 -2.36 -12.67
C GLY A 63 0.89 -1.76 -13.21
#